data_AF-A0A8X6VT01-F1
#
_entry.id   AF-A0A8X6VT01-F1
#
_cell.length_a   1.000
_cell.length_b   1.000
_cell.length_c   1.000
_cell.angle_alpha   90.00
_cell.angle_beta   90.00
_cell.angle_gamma   90.00
#
_symmetry.space_group_name_H-M   'P 1'
#
loop_
_entity.id
_entity.type
_entity.pdbx_description
1 polymer ?
#
loop_
_entity_poly.entity_id
_entity_poly.type
_entity_poly.pdbx_seq_one_letter_code
_entity_poly.pdbx_strand_id
1 'polypeptide(L)'
;MQYHGVGRHHDQWPHAPTCGCEWTMTGQRYIDEVLLPHVRLFRGAVGDKFVFKDDNATSHRTLAVLDCLDSEGIQRLVWPARSPDLNPIENVCDALGRQVAGRNYPPTNKNTLIRALTEE
;
A
#
# COMPACT_ATOMS: atom_id res chain seq x y z
N MET A 1 -5.71 21.79 -29.73
CA MET A 1 -6.86 20.89 -29.49
C MET A 1 -6.65 19.62 -30.28
N GLN A 2 -6.41 18.51 -29.60
CA GLN A 2 -6.96 17.17 -29.89
C GLN A 2 -6.33 16.20 -28.89
N TYR A 3 -7.13 15.79 -27.91
CA TYR A 3 -6.84 14.68 -27.02
C TYR A 3 -7.16 13.39 -27.76
N HIS A 4 -6.23 12.45 -27.82
CA HIS A 4 -6.52 11.05 -28.12
C HIS A 4 -6.11 10.24 -26.90
N GLY A 5 -7.13 9.68 -26.24
CA GLY A 5 -6.98 8.81 -25.09
C GLY A 5 -6.44 7.45 -25.50
N VAL A 6 -5.62 6.88 -24.62
CA VAL A 6 -5.34 5.45 -24.63
C VAL A 6 -5.89 4.89 -23.33
N GLY A 7 -6.91 4.06 -23.50
CA GLY A 7 -7.65 3.42 -22.44
C GLY A 7 -6.80 2.45 -21.63
N ARG A 8 -7.23 2.33 -20.38
CA ARG A 8 -6.86 1.37 -19.34
C ARG A 8 -6.52 -0.02 -19.91
N HIS A 9 -5.33 -0.51 -19.60
CA HIS A 9 -5.01 -1.95 -19.60
C HIS A 9 -5.10 -2.46 -18.16
N HIS A 10 -6.29 -2.90 -17.76
CA HIS A 10 -6.54 -3.62 -16.50
C HIS A 10 -6.68 -5.14 -16.72
N ASP A 11 -6.31 -5.65 -17.91
CA ASP A 11 -6.74 -6.97 -18.38
C ASP A 11 -5.58 -7.95 -18.64
N GLN A 12 -4.58 -8.00 -17.76
CA GLN A 12 -3.54 -9.04 -17.85
C GLN A 12 -3.19 -9.65 -16.48
N TRP A 13 -4.21 -10.13 -15.75
CA TRP A 13 -4.00 -11.13 -14.71
C TRP A 13 -4.85 -12.37 -15.05
N PRO A 14 -4.23 -13.52 -15.37
CA PRO A 14 -5.00 -14.73 -15.65
C PRO A 14 -5.60 -15.23 -14.34
N HIS A 15 -6.94 -15.21 -14.28
CA HIS A 15 -7.77 -15.83 -13.25
C HIS A 15 -7.56 -15.30 -11.82
N ALA A 16 -7.91 -14.03 -11.58
CA ALA A 16 -8.21 -13.58 -10.23
C ALA A 16 -9.44 -14.34 -9.69
N PRO A 17 -9.35 -15.05 -8.54
CA PRO A 17 -10.50 -15.68 -7.93
C PRO A 17 -11.55 -14.61 -7.59
N THR A 18 -12.81 -14.95 -7.84
CA THR A 18 -13.98 -14.10 -7.56
C THR A 18 -13.95 -13.52 -6.14
N CYS A 19 -14.09 -12.20 -6.07
CA CYS A 19 -14.39 -11.33 -4.92
C CYS A 19 -15.00 -12.06 -3.70
N GLY A 20 -14.13 -12.58 -2.82
CA GLY A 20 -14.40 -12.73 -1.39
C GLY A 20 -13.67 -11.58 -0.68
N CYS A 21 -14.41 -10.76 0.06
CA CYS A 21 -13.99 -9.52 0.71
C CYS A 21 -13.00 -9.68 1.88
N GLU A 22 -12.12 -10.68 1.83
CA GLU A 22 -11.08 -10.94 2.85
C GLU A 22 -9.89 -9.97 2.75
N TRP A 23 -9.78 -9.26 1.62
CA TRP A 23 -8.68 -8.35 1.29
C TRP A 23 -8.99 -6.88 1.52
N THR A 24 -10.20 -6.54 1.99
CA THR A 24 -10.56 -5.15 2.23
C THR A 24 -9.86 -4.65 3.49
N MET A 25 -8.97 -3.67 3.33
CA MET A 25 -8.32 -2.98 4.43
C MET A 25 -9.33 -2.07 5.13
N THR A 26 -9.60 -2.31 6.41
CA THR A 26 -10.39 -1.42 7.26
C THR A 26 -9.46 -0.53 8.08
N GLY A 27 -9.97 0.57 8.65
CA GLY A 27 -9.16 1.39 9.55
C GLY A 27 -8.64 0.62 10.76
N GLN A 28 -9.44 -0.30 11.31
CA GLN A 28 -9.01 -1.13 12.43
C GLN A 28 -7.89 -2.11 12.03
N ARG A 29 -8.03 -2.80 10.89
CA ARG A 29 -6.97 -3.67 10.38
C ARG A 29 -5.69 -2.88 10.08
N TYR A 30 -5.81 -1.66 9.57
CA TYR A 30 -4.66 -0.81 9.34
C TYR A 30 -3.92 -0.46 10.64
N ILE A 31 -4.64 -0.22 11.74
CA ILE A 31 -4.04 -0.04 13.06
C ILE A 31 -3.30 -1.31 13.50
N ASP A 32 -4.00 -2.44 13.49
CA ASP A 32 -3.53 -3.69 14.09
C ASP A 32 -2.44 -4.38 13.25
N GLU A 33 -2.50 -4.27 11.93
CA GLU A 33 -1.60 -4.95 11.00
C GLU A 33 -0.47 -4.04 10.49
N VAL A 34 -0.62 -2.69 10.54
CA VAL A 34 0.37 -1.76 9.98
C VAL A 34 0.92 -0.78 11.01
N LEU A 35 0.07 0.03 11.64
CA LEU A 35 0.54 1.13 12.49
C LEU A 35 1.27 0.64 13.74
N LEU A 36 0.63 -0.21 14.54
CA LEU A 36 1.19 -0.65 15.83
C LEU A 36 2.38 -1.62 15.67
N PRO A 37 2.38 -2.59 14.73
CA PRO A 37 3.49 -3.52 14.60
C PRO A 37 4.70 -2.92 13.88
N HIS A 38 4.49 -1.99 12.93
CA HIS A 38 5.57 -1.54 12.06
C HIS A 38 5.89 -0.05 12.25
N VAL A 39 4.90 0.83 12.07
CA VAL A 39 5.15 2.29 12.10
C VAL A 39 5.61 2.75 13.48
N ARG A 40 4.99 2.24 14.55
CA ARG A 40 5.39 2.54 15.94
C ARG A 40 6.83 2.15 16.23
N LEU A 41 7.31 1.03 15.70
CA LEU A 41 8.70 0.60 15.89
C LEU A 41 9.68 1.62 15.27
N PHE A 42 9.42 2.07 14.05
CA PHE A 42 10.25 3.08 13.40
C PHE A 42 10.16 4.44 14.09
N ARG A 43 8.97 4.84 14.56
CA ARG A 43 8.81 6.05 15.37
C ARG A 43 9.66 6.01 16.64
N GLY A 44 9.69 4.88 17.32
CA GLY A 44 10.53 4.66 18.51
C GLY A 44 12.02 4.71 18.21
N ALA A 45 12.45 4.15 17.07
CA ALA A 45 13.85 4.13 16.67
C ALA A 45 14.38 5.48 16.17
N VAL A 46 13.59 6.22 15.39
CA VAL A 46 14.00 7.49 14.76
C VAL A 46 13.81 8.68 15.69
N GLY A 47 12.88 8.62 16.64
CA GLY A 47 12.60 9.74 17.52
C GLY A 47 11.81 10.86 16.82
N ASP A 48 11.83 12.06 17.40
CA ASP A 48 10.90 13.17 17.07
C ASP A 48 11.00 13.72 15.65
N LYS A 49 12.00 13.28 14.88
CA LYS A 49 12.17 13.62 13.47
C LYS A 49 11.41 12.68 12.54
N PHE A 50 10.76 11.64 13.07
CA PHE A 50 9.99 10.70 12.27
C PHE A 50 8.72 11.35 11.75
N VAL A 51 8.56 11.33 10.42
CA VAL A 51 7.33 11.76 9.75
C VAL A 51 6.82 10.60 8.91
N PHE A 52 5.61 10.15 9.19
CA PHE A 52 4.96 9.04 8.49
C PHE A 52 4.27 9.52 7.21
N LYS A 53 4.45 8.79 6.10
CA LYS A 53 3.74 9.03 4.84
C LYS A 53 2.93 7.78 4.49
N ASP A 54 1.62 7.96 4.31
CA ASP A 54 0.68 6.98 3.76
C ASP A 54 0.15 7.45 2.40
N ASP A 55 -0.65 6.61 1.72
CA ASP A 55 -1.29 6.86 0.41
C ASP A 55 -2.62 7.65 0.47
N ASN A 56 -3.03 8.11 1.66
CA ASN A 56 -4.31 8.78 1.90
C ASN A 56 -5.56 7.95 1.53
N ALA A 57 -5.49 6.62 1.52
CA ALA A 57 -6.67 5.76 1.34
C ALA A 57 -7.74 6.02 2.42
N THR A 58 -9.02 5.78 2.09
CA THR A 58 -10.15 6.03 2.99
C THR A 58 -10.02 5.30 4.33
N SER A 59 -9.49 4.08 4.34
CA SER A 59 -9.20 3.31 5.55
C SER A 59 -8.21 4.01 6.48
N HIS A 60 -7.27 4.78 5.94
CA HIS A 60 -6.24 5.51 6.70
C HIS A 60 -6.76 6.85 7.28
N ARG A 61 -8.03 7.18 6.97
CA ARG A 61 -8.68 8.45 7.32
C ARG A 61 -9.90 8.27 8.21
N THR A 62 -10.10 7.07 8.79
CA THR A 62 -11.10 6.85 9.83
C THR A 62 -10.70 7.57 11.13
N LEU A 63 -11.68 7.93 11.97
CA LEU A 63 -11.40 8.57 13.27
C LEU A 63 -10.47 7.72 14.14
N ALA A 64 -10.72 6.41 14.23
CA ALA A 64 -9.88 5.49 15.00
C ALA A 64 -8.40 5.52 14.56
N VAL A 65 -8.13 5.66 13.25
CA VAL A 65 -6.75 5.76 12.75
C VAL A 65 -6.13 7.09 13.13
N LEU A 66 -6.88 8.19 13.04
CA LEU A 66 -6.40 9.51 13.44
C LEU A 66 -6.07 9.55 14.94
N ASP A 67 -6.97 9.02 15.78
CA ASP A 67 -6.79 8.94 17.23
C ASP A 67 -5.58 8.06 17.59
N CYS A 68 -5.40 6.94 16.90
CA CYS A 68 -4.23 6.08 17.09
C CYS A 68 -2.92 6.81 16.77
N LEU A 69 -2.83 7.47 15.62
CA LEU A 69 -1.63 8.24 15.23
C LEU A 69 -1.27 9.33 16.24
N ASP A 70 -2.28 10.03 16.77
CA ASP A 70 -2.09 11.06 17.80
C ASP A 70 -1.58 10.45 19.12
N SER A 71 -2.21 9.36 19.58
CA SER A 71 -1.83 8.66 20.82
C SER A 71 -0.39 8.10 20.78
N GLU A 72 0.07 7.70 19.60
CA GLU A 72 1.41 7.17 19.37
C GLU A 72 2.43 8.28 19.05
N GLY A 73 2.02 9.55 19.03
CA GLY A 73 2.88 10.69 18.71
C GLY A 73 3.49 10.61 17.31
N ILE A 74 2.75 10.03 16.36
CA ILE A 74 3.18 9.83 14.98
C ILE A 74 2.69 11.00 14.14
N GLN A 75 3.61 11.90 13.78
CA GLN A 75 3.32 12.96 12.85
C GLN A 75 3.16 12.39 11.44
N ARG A 76 2.05 12.72 10.77
CA ARG A 76 1.83 12.37 9.37
C ARG A 76 2.20 13.54 8.44
N LEU A 77 2.85 13.21 7.34
CA LEU A 77 3.07 14.15 6.24
C LEU A 77 1.72 14.55 5.64
N VAL A 78 1.44 15.85 5.59
CA VAL A 78 0.28 16.38 4.87
C VAL A 78 0.68 16.55 3.41
N TRP A 79 -0.03 15.87 2.51
CA TRP A 79 0.19 15.95 1.06
C TRP A 79 -1.16 15.81 0.34
N PRO A 80 -1.30 16.37 -0.88
CA PRO A 80 -2.56 16.39 -1.58
C PRO A 80 -3.04 14.97 -1.91
N ALA A 81 -4.34 14.74 -1.72
CA ALA A 81 -4.97 13.48 -2.10
C ALA A 81 -4.86 13.26 -3.61
N ARG A 82 -4.64 11.99 -4.03
CA ARG A 82 -4.61 11.56 -5.44
C ARG A 82 -3.43 12.11 -6.25
N SER A 83 -2.24 12.09 -5.67
CA SER A 83 -0.98 12.23 -6.42
C SER A 83 -0.26 10.87 -6.50
N PRO A 84 -0.78 9.90 -7.29
CA PRO A 84 -0.16 8.60 -7.46
C PRO A 84 1.28 8.71 -7.97
N ASP A 85 1.52 9.70 -8.83
CA ASP A 85 2.82 10.11 -9.35
C ASP A 85 3.82 10.55 -8.27
N LEU A 86 3.33 11.01 -7.12
CA LEU A 86 4.14 11.48 -5.99
C LEU A 86 4.17 10.50 -4.82
N ASN A 87 3.60 9.31 -4.97
CA ASN A 87 3.61 8.28 -3.94
C ASN A 87 4.73 7.26 -4.22
N PRO A 88 5.86 7.30 -3.48
CA PRO A 88 6.94 6.34 -3.68
C PRO A 88 6.50 4.89 -3.53
N ILE A 89 5.46 4.63 -2.72
CA ILE A 89 4.90 3.29 -2.54
C ILE A 89 4.36 2.75 -3.85
N GLU A 90 3.64 3.54 -4.63
CA GLU A 90 3.09 3.11 -5.92
C GLU A 90 4.21 2.78 -6.92
N ASN A 91 5.24 3.61 -6.99
CA ASN A 91 6.39 3.31 -7.85
C ASN A 91 7.13 2.01 -7.44
N VAL A 92 7.29 1.79 -6.13
CA VAL A 92 7.90 0.54 -5.61
C VAL A 92 6.99 -0.67 -5.89
N CYS A 93 5.69 -0.56 -5.66
CA CYS A 93 4.73 -1.61 -5.97
C CYS A 93 4.70 -1.95 -7.46
N ASP A 94 4.75 -0.94 -8.34
CA ASP A 94 4.82 -1.12 -9.78
C ASP A 94 6.12 -1.79 -10.22
N ALA A 95 7.26 -1.41 -9.63
CA ALA A 95 8.55 -2.04 -9.91
C ALA A 95 8.58 -3.51 -9.48
N LEU A 96 8.13 -3.81 -8.26
CA LEU A 96 8.00 -5.18 -7.75
C LEU A 96 7.01 -5.99 -8.60
N GLY A 97 5.88 -5.40 -8.97
CA GLY A 97 4.89 -6.04 -9.84
C GLY A 97 5.47 -6.44 -11.20
N ARG A 98 6.28 -5.57 -11.81
CA ARG A 98 7.01 -5.89 -13.05
C ARG A 98 8.05 -6.98 -12.87
N GLN A 99 8.81 -6.96 -11.77
CA GLN A 99 9.81 -8.00 -11.47
C GLN A 99 9.14 -9.37 -11.31
N VAL A 100 8.09 -9.45 -10.49
CA VAL A 100 7.33 -10.68 -10.27
C VAL A 100 6.68 -11.20 -11.55
N ALA A 101 6.11 -10.31 -12.37
CA ALA A 101 5.54 -10.68 -13.66
C ALA A 101 6.58 -11.17 -14.69
N GLY A 102 7.82 -10.70 -14.57
CA GLY A 102 8.94 -11.09 -15.43
C GLY A 102 9.63 -12.41 -15.04
N ARG A 103 9.25 -13.05 -13.93
CA ARG A 103 9.84 -14.34 -13.50
C ARG A 103 9.49 -15.46 -14.49
N ASN A 104 10.41 -16.42 -14.67
CA ASN A 104 10.18 -17.62 -15.50
C ASN A 104 8.94 -18.41 -15.06
N TYR A 105 8.61 -18.37 -13.77
CA TYR A 105 7.42 -18.98 -13.18
C TYR A 105 6.64 -17.91 -12.41
N PRO A 106 5.72 -17.19 -13.08
CA PRO A 106 4.88 -16.20 -12.42
C PRO A 106 4.00 -16.88 -11.35
N PRO A 107 3.78 -16.22 -10.20
CA PRO A 107 2.93 -16.77 -9.15
C PRO A 107 1.48 -16.90 -9.61
N THR A 108 0.84 -18.03 -9.29
CA THR A 108 -0.55 -18.34 -9.69
C THR A 108 -1.52 -18.35 -8.51
N ASN A 109 -1.01 -18.24 -7.29
CA ASN A 109 -1.79 -18.18 -6.07
C ASN A 109 -1.10 -17.33 -4.99
N LYS A 110 -1.84 -17.01 -3.92
CA LYS A 110 -1.38 -16.20 -2.78
C LYS A 110 -0.03 -16.65 -2.21
N ASN A 111 0.13 -17.95 -1.95
CA ASN A 111 1.35 -18.45 -1.32
C ASN A 111 2.56 -18.32 -2.24
N THR A 112 2.38 -18.59 -3.52
CA THR A 112 3.44 -18.39 -4.52
C THR A 112 3.78 -16.92 -4.70
N LEU A 113 2.79 -16.02 -4.59
CA LEU A 113 3.00 -14.58 -4.67
C LEU A 113 3.77 -14.05 -3.45
N ILE A 114 3.37 -14.44 -2.23
CA ILE A 114 4.08 -14.07 -1.00
C ILE A 114 5.53 -14.50 -1.08
N ARG A 115 5.78 -15.76 -1.48
CA ARG A 115 7.15 -16.26 -1.64
C ARG A 115 7.94 -15.46 -2.66
N ALA A 116 7.36 -15.18 -3.83
CA ALA A 116 8.03 -14.40 -4.87
C ALA A 116 8.41 -13.00 -4.37
N LEU A 117 7.53 -12.34 -3.61
CA LEU A 117 7.78 -11.01 -3.04
C LEU A 117 8.82 -11.02 -1.90
N THR A 118 8.99 -12.14 -1.18
CA THR A 118 10.05 -12.28 -0.17
C THR A 118 11.44 -12.52 -0.76
N GLU A 119 11.51 -12.99 -2.02
CA GLU A 119 12.75 -13.31 -2.72
C GLU A 119 13.32 -12.14 -3.56
N GLU A 120 12.58 -11.04 -3.70
CA GLU A 120 13.07 -9.78 -4.29
C GLU A 120 13.83 -8.94 -3.25
#